data_AF-A0A536AMS9-F1
#
_entry.id   AF-A0A536AMS9-F1
#
_cell.length_a   1.000
_cell.length_b   1.000
_cell.length_c   1.000
_cell.angle_alpha   90.00
_cell.angle_beta   90.00
_cell.angle_gamma   90.00
#
_symmetry.space_group_name_H-M   'P 1'
#
loop_
_entity.id
_entity.type
_entity.pdbx_description
1 polymer ?
#
loop_
_entity_poly.entity_id
_entity_poly.type
_entity_poly.pdbx_seq_one_letter_code
_entity_poly.pdbx_strand_id
1 'polypeptide(L)'
;MTDGSVTIARARFDLEAVARAVGAAGIAGVLVGVPAGLLSRVVMKVSALAAGPTVAGHLTENGAVVGALTAEGTLFLVLFAGLVPALSAANLFVAVRPWLLPFGRWSRIVFGVYVLALAGPIVLDPFNIDFIRFGPTELTVAMFCALFIAVGIALVPVTDFTLARLARGRIALVALGFGLAGFDALLLVGIAIGTVSTWFAGGLVPIAQIAVILVVLSVAIALIARRRGVSPLSYVALAAPLAVGLWFTGDAIATLLR
;
A
#
# COMPACT_ATOMS: atom_id res chain seq x y z
N MET A 1 -33.48 -28.76 18.45
CA MET A 1 -32.68 -28.04 17.44
C MET A 1 -31.77 -27.10 18.18
N THR A 2 -30.56 -27.58 18.46
CA THR A 2 -29.80 -27.24 19.66
C THR A 2 -28.46 -26.65 19.24
N ASP A 3 -28.19 -25.40 19.66
CA ASP A 3 -26.92 -24.65 19.80
C ASP A 3 -25.79 -24.81 18.74
N GLY A 4 -25.44 -26.04 18.38
CA GLY A 4 -24.48 -26.37 17.32
C GLY A 4 -24.89 -25.90 15.92
N SER A 5 -26.18 -25.94 15.56
CA SER A 5 -26.64 -25.46 14.25
C SER A 5 -26.50 -23.94 14.10
N VAL A 6 -26.74 -23.20 15.19
CA VAL A 6 -26.57 -21.74 15.25
C VAL A 6 -25.09 -21.36 15.18
N THR A 7 -24.23 -22.10 15.89
CA THR A 7 -22.78 -21.89 15.88
C THR A 7 -22.16 -22.12 14.50
N ILE A 8 -22.56 -23.20 13.81
CA ILE A 8 -22.08 -23.50 12.44
C ILE A 8 -22.57 -22.45 11.44
N ALA A 9 -23.83 -22.02 11.54
CA ALA A 9 -24.39 -20.99 10.66
C ALA A 9 -23.66 -19.64 10.81
N ARG A 10 -23.35 -19.24 12.05
CA ARG A 10 -22.60 -18.01 12.34
C ARG A 10 -21.17 -18.06 11.81
N ALA A 11 -20.47 -19.17 12.04
CA ALA A 11 -19.11 -19.37 11.54
C ALA A 11 -19.04 -19.31 10.01
N ARG A 12 -20.02 -19.90 9.31
CA ARG A 12 -20.13 -19.82 7.84
C ARG A 12 -20.35 -18.38 7.36
N PHE A 13 -21.26 -17.65 8.01
CA PHE A 13 -21.53 -16.25 7.67
C PHE A 13 -20.29 -15.37 7.84
N ASP A 14 -19.54 -15.57 8.94
CA ASP A 14 -18.31 -14.83 9.21
C ASP A 14 -17.21 -15.14 8.17
N LEU A 15 -17.03 -16.42 7.83
CA LEU A 15 -16.08 -16.85 6.79
C LEU A 15 -16.43 -16.27 5.41
N GLU A 16 -17.71 -16.30 5.03
CA GLU A 16 -18.17 -15.71 3.77
C GLU A 16 -17.99 -14.19 3.74
N ALA A 17 -18.20 -13.51 4.87
CA ALA A 17 -17.97 -12.07 4.97
C ALA A 17 -16.47 -11.73 4.83
N VAL A 18 -15.59 -12.49 5.47
CA VAL A 18 -14.13 -12.33 5.35
C VAL A 18 -13.66 -12.64 3.94
N ALA A 19 -14.07 -13.77 3.36
CA ALA A 19 -13.69 -14.15 2.00
C ALA A 19 -14.11 -13.10 0.97
N ARG A 20 -15.32 -12.54 1.11
CA ARG A 20 -15.79 -11.43 0.27
C ARG A 20 -14.97 -10.16 0.47
N ALA A 21 -14.62 -9.83 1.71
CA ALA A 21 -13.86 -8.63 2.01
C ALA A 21 -12.44 -8.68 1.43
N VAL A 22 -11.75 -9.79 1.65
CA VAL A 22 -10.42 -10.07 1.10
C VAL A 22 -10.49 -10.19 -0.43
N GLY A 23 -11.51 -10.85 -0.96
CA GLY A 23 -11.76 -10.91 -2.41
C GLY A 23 -11.96 -9.54 -3.05
N ALA A 24 -12.73 -8.66 -2.41
CA ALA A 24 -12.93 -7.30 -2.87
C ALA A 24 -11.65 -6.46 -2.83
N ALA A 25 -10.82 -6.63 -1.79
CA ALA A 25 -9.51 -6.01 -1.69
C ALA A 25 -8.60 -6.42 -2.85
N GLY A 26 -8.51 -7.73 -3.15
CA GLY A 26 -7.68 -8.21 -4.24
C GLY A 26 -8.07 -7.64 -5.60
N ILE A 27 -9.38 -7.61 -5.91
CA ILE A 27 -9.86 -7.02 -7.17
C ILE A 27 -9.62 -5.50 -7.19
N ALA A 28 -9.88 -4.79 -6.09
CA ALA A 28 -9.65 -3.36 -6.01
C ALA A 28 -8.17 -3.00 -6.16
N GLY A 29 -7.28 -3.80 -5.56
CA GLY A 29 -5.83 -3.64 -5.69
C GLY A 29 -5.37 -3.78 -7.15
N VAL A 30 -5.91 -4.72 -7.92
CA VAL A 30 -5.64 -4.81 -9.36
C VAL A 30 -6.15 -3.58 -10.12
N LEU A 31 -7.42 -3.21 -9.89
CA LEU A 31 -8.08 -2.12 -10.61
C LEU A 31 -7.42 -0.76 -10.39
N VAL A 32 -6.81 -0.55 -9.22
CA VAL A 32 -6.09 0.70 -8.90
C VAL A 32 -4.59 0.59 -9.13
N GLY A 33 -4.00 -0.58 -8.88
CA GLY A 33 -2.56 -0.81 -9.00
C GLY A 33 -2.06 -0.68 -10.42
N VAL A 34 -2.78 -1.20 -11.42
CA VAL A 34 -2.37 -1.07 -12.83
C VAL A 34 -2.31 0.41 -13.25
N PRO A 35 -3.36 1.23 -13.07
CA PRO A 35 -3.28 2.67 -13.31
C PRO A 35 -2.20 3.39 -12.48
N ALA A 36 -2.03 3.01 -11.20
CA ALA A 36 -1.03 3.63 -10.33
C ALA A 36 0.40 3.42 -10.86
N GLY A 37 0.75 2.20 -11.30
CA GLY A 37 2.07 1.95 -11.88
C GLY A 37 2.30 2.65 -13.22
N LEU A 38 1.25 2.80 -14.05
CA LEU A 38 1.30 3.64 -15.23
C LEU A 38 1.49 5.13 -14.87
N LEU A 39 0.84 5.59 -13.80
CA LEU A 39 1.00 6.96 -13.32
C LEU A 39 2.40 7.21 -12.75
N SER A 40 3.02 6.23 -12.08
CA SER A 40 4.43 6.28 -11.68
C SER A 40 5.36 6.49 -12.88
N ARG A 41 5.05 5.87 -14.03
CA ARG A 41 5.80 6.08 -15.28
C ARG A 41 5.65 7.51 -15.78
N VAL A 42 4.46 8.10 -15.65
CA VAL A 42 4.23 9.51 -16.00
C VAL A 42 5.03 10.43 -15.07
N VAL A 43 5.02 10.18 -13.75
CA VAL A 43 5.83 10.93 -12.77
C VAL A 43 7.31 10.92 -13.17
N MET A 44 7.87 9.74 -13.45
CA MET A 44 9.26 9.61 -13.90
C MET A 44 9.53 10.35 -15.22
N LYS A 45 8.58 10.34 -16.15
CA LYS A 45 8.72 11.07 -17.42
C LYS A 45 8.70 12.58 -17.20
N VAL A 46 7.84 13.08 -16.31
CA VAL A 46 7.79 14.49 -15.94
C VAL A 46 9.09 14.93 -15.27
N SER A 47 9.61 14.15 -14.31
CA SER A 47 10.92 14.42 -13.69
C SER A 47 12.05 14.45 -14.71
N ALA A 48 12.08 13.49 -15.65
CA ALA A 48 13.09 13.46 -16.72
C ALA A 48 13.01 14.68 -17.65
N LEU A 49 11.80 15.16 -17.97
CA LEU A 49 11.62 16.36 -18.79
C LEU A 49 12.05 17.62 -18.02
N ALA A 50 11.74 17.70 -16.74
CA ALA A 50 12.13 18.82 -15.87
C ALA A 50 13.65 18.88 -15.65
N ALA A 51 14.34 17.74 -15.73
CA ALA A 51 15.79 17.65 -15.59
C ALA A 51 16.56 18.20 -16.80
N GLY A 52 15.90 18.33 -17.95
CA GLY A 52 16.48 18.88 -19.18
C GLY A 52 17.26 17.85 -20.03
N PRO A 53 17.78 18.29 -21.20
CA PRO A 53 18.35 17.38 -22.21
C PRO A 53 19.64 16.67 -21.77
N THR A 54 20.36 17.25 -20.81
CA THR A 54 21.69 16.78 -20.36
C THR A 54 21.63 15.44 -19.64
N VAL A 55 20.46 15.04 -19.14
CA VAL A 55 20.28 13.80 -18.38
C VAL A 55 19.53 12.72 -19.15
N ALA A 56 19.04 13.02 -20.35
CA ALA A 56 18.39 12.07 -21.22
C ALA A 56 19.38 10.98 -21.68
N GLY A 57 18.95 9.71 -21.64
CA GLY A 57 19.79 8.58 -22.05
C GLY A 57 20.70 8.01 -20.95
N HIS A 58 20.80 8.65 -19.78
CA HIS A 58 21.47 8.06 -18.61
C HIS A 58 20.65 6.92 -18.01
N LEU A 59 21.32 6.03 -17.27
CA LEU A 59 20.68 4.97 -16.49
C LEU A 59 20.31 5.50 -15.09
N THR A 60 19.12 5.13 -14.63
CA THR A 60 18.69 5.24 -13.23
C THR A 60 19.36 4.15 -12.38
N GLU A 61 19.27 4.25 -11.06
CA GLU A 61 19.72 3.19 -10.13
C GLU A 61 19.07 1.83 -10.45
N ASN A 62 17.80 1.85 -10.84
CA ASN A 62 17.05 0.65 -11.24
C ASN A 62 17.32 0.18 -12.68
N GLY A 63 18.37 0.69 -13.34
CA GLY A 63 18.77 0.28 -14.70
C GLY A 63 17.86 0.75 -15.83
N ALA A 64 16.91 1.66 -15.57
CA ALA A 64 16.04 2.22 -16.60
C ALA A 64 16.73 3.39 -17.32
N VAL A 65 16.56 3.49 -18.63
CA VAL A 65 17.06 4.63 -19.41
C VAL A 65 16.14 5.83 -19.21
N VAL A 66 16.69 6.94 -18.71
CA VAL A 66 15.97 8.18 -18.44
C VAL A 66 15.39 8.76 -19.72
N GLY A 67 14.08 9.02 -19.68
CA GLY A 67 13.31 9.56 -20.80
C GLY A 67 12.80 8.50 -21.79
N ALA A 68 13.27 7.26 -21.72
CA ALA A 68 12.83 6.17 -22.60
C ALA A 68 11.58 5.45 -22.05
N LEU A 69 10.58 5.27 -22.90
CA LEU A 69 9.40 4.45 -22.60
C LEU A 69 9.61 3.03 -23.14
N THR A 70 10.25 2.19 -22.32
CA THR A 70 10.37 0.74 -22.56
C THR A 70 9.15 -0.02 -22.02
N ALA A 71 8.76 -1.09 -22.73
CA ALA A 71 7.70 -1.99 -22.28
C ALA A 71 8.09 -2.70 -20.98
N GLU A 72 9.33 -3.17 -20.89
CA GLU A 72 9.89 -3.83 -19.69
C GLU A 72 9.86 -2.93 -18.46
N GLY A 73 10.39 -1.70 -18.56
CA GLY A 73 10.38 -0.76 -17.44
C GLY A 73 8.97 -0.34 -17.04
N THR A 74 8.04 -0.28 -17.99
CA THR A 74 6.63 0.01 -17.69
C THR A 74 5.97 -1.17 -16.98
N LEU A 75 6.21 -2.40 -17.43
CA LEU A 75 5.72 -3.61 -16.77
C LEU A 75 6.28 -3.73 -15.35
N PHE A 76 7.57 -3.44 -15.15
CA PHE A 76 8.19 -3.41 -13.84
C PHE A 76 7.45 -2.43 -12.90
N LEU A 77 7.18 -1.20 -13.35
CA LEU A 77 6.45 -0.22 -12.54
C LEU A 77 4.99 -0.64 -12.28
N VAL A 78 4.32 -1.21 -13.28
CA VAL A 78 2.96 -1.75 -13.11
C VAL A 78 2.93 -2.83 -12.04
N LEU A 79 3.91 -3.73 -11.99
CA LEU A 79 3.96 -4.81 -11.01
C LEU A 79 4.40 -4.32 -9.63
N PHE A 80 5.55 -3.66 -9.55
CA PHE A 80 6.23 -3.37 -8.27
C PHE A 80 5.90 -2.00 -7.68
N ALA A 81 5.60 -0.99 -8.49
CA ALA A 81 5.18 0.33 -8.01
C ALA A 81 3.65 0.51 -8.01
N GLY A 82 2.92 -0.35 -8.72
CA GLY A 82 1.48 -0.31 -8.86
C GLY A 82 0.76 -1.44 -8.15
N LEU A 83 0.85 -2.65 -8.69
CA LEU A 83 0.03 -3.80 -8.32
C LEU A 83 0.29 -4.28 -6.90
N VAL A 84 1.54 -4.58 -6.54
CA VAL A 84 1.89 -5.07 -5.19
C VAL A 84 1.50 -4.03 -4.13
N PRO A 85 1.93 -2.75 -4.21
CA PRO A 85 1.53 -1.76 -3.22
C PRO A 85 0.02 -1.52 -3.13
N ALA A 86 -0.71 -1.55 -4.26
CA ALA A 86 -2.16 -1.37 -4.25
C ALA A 86 -2.92 -2.56 -3.66
N LEU A 87 -2.43 -3.80 -3.85
CA LEU A 87 -2.94 -4.99 -3.17
C LEU A 87 -2.74 -4.87 -1.65
N SER A 88 -1.52 -4.52 -1.23
CA SER A 88 -1.20 -4.32 0.18
C SER A 88 -2.04 -3.21 0.80
N ALA A 89 -2.21 -2.09 0.09
CA ALA A 89 -3.06 -0.98 0.53
C ALA A 89 -4.54 -1.37 0.58
N ALA A 90 -5.05 -2.18 -0.34
CA ALA A 90 -6.45 -2.62 -0.32
C ALA A 90 -6.72 -3.54 0.88
N ASN A 91 -5.78 -4.46 1.16
CA ASN A 91 -5.79 -5.31 2.34
C ASN A 91 -5.78 -4.49 3.63
N LEU A 92 -4.88 -3.51 3.71
CA LEU A 92 -4.80 -2.58 4.82
C LEU A 92 -6.11 -1.81 4.99
N PHE A 93 -6.66 -1.24 3.91
CA PHE A 93 -7.92 -0.50 3.93
C PHE A 93 -9.05 -1.35 4.50
N VAL A 94 -9.24 -2.58 4.03
CA VAL A 94 -10.29 -3.47 4.55
C VAL A 94 -10.09 -3.76 6.03
N ALA A 95 -8.86 -3.87 6.50
CA ALA A 95 -8.55 -4.05 7.91
C ALA A 95 -8.91 -2.80 8.74
N VAL A 96 -8.47 -1.60 8.31
CA VAL A 96 -8.63 -0.34 9.06
C VAL A 96 -9.93 0.42 8.76
N ARG A 97 -10.76 -0.06 7.82
CA ARG A 97 -12.01 0.60 7.38
C ARG A 97 -12.89 1.11 8.53
N PRO A 98 -13.15 0.35 9.61
CA PRO A 98 -14.00 0.83 10.71
C PRO A 98 -13.50 2.12 11.37
N TRP A 99 -12.19 2.33 11.43
CA TRP A 99 -11.56 3.54 11.99
C TRP A 99 -11.59 4.73 11.04
N LEU A 100 -11.81 4.49 9.76
CA LEU A 100 -11.90 5.53 8.74
C LEU A 100 -13.33 6.08 8.55
N LEU A 101 -14.34 5.35 9.04
CA LEU A 101 -15.75 5.76 8.91
C LEU A 101 -16.07 7.15 9.46
N PRO A 102 -15.54 7.58 10.62
CA PRO A 102 -15.85 8.92 11.16
C PRO A 102 -15.38 10.07 10.26
N PHE A 103 -14.40 9.83 9.38
CA PHE A 103 -13.87 10.84 8.46
C PHE A 103 -14.77 11.07 7.23
N GLY A 104 -15.80 10.24 7.01
CA GLY A 104 -16.76 10.39 5.91
C GLY A 104 -16.06 10.49 4.55
N ARG A 105 -16.33 11.57 3.79
CA ARG A 105 -15.70 11.80 2.47
C ARG A 105 -14.17 11.99 2.53
N TRP A 106 -13.64 12.40 3.67
CA TRP A 106 -12.20 12.62 3.87
C TRP A 106 -11.42 11.32 4.10
N SER A 107 -12.12 10.21 4.37
CA SER A 107 -11.50 8.88 4.54
C SER A 107 -10.55 8.51 3.40
N ARG A 108 -10.82 8.96 2.18
CA ARG A 108 -9.98 8.70 0.99
C ARG A 108 -8.62 9.39 1.08
N ILE A 109 -8.62 10.65 1.49
CA ILE A 109 -7.38 11.43 1.67
C ILE A 109 -6.65 10.95 2.91
N VAL A 110 -7.36 10.76 4.03
CA VAL A 110 -6.79 10.24 5.28
C VAL A 110 -6.12 8.89 5.04
N PHE A 111 -6.76 8.01 4.29
CA PHE A 111 -6.15 6.73 3.94
C PHE A 111 -4.92 6.87 3.03
N GLY A 112 -4.96 7.76 2.04
CA GLY A 112 -3.77 8.07 1.23
C GLY A 112 -2.60 8.58 2.06
N VAL A 113 -2.84 9.48 3.02
CA VAL A 113 -1.84 9.96 3.99
C VAL A 113 -1.34 8.82 4.87
N TYR A 114 -2.23 7.93 5.31
CA TYR A 114 -1.88 6.76 6.11
C TYR A 114 -0.91 5.84 5.34
N VAL A 115 -1.19 5.56 4.06
CA VAL A 115 -0.29 4.76 3.21
C VAL A 115 1.03 5.50 2.94
N LEU A 116 0.99 6.80 2.67
CA LEU A 116 2.19 7.63 2.53
C LEU A 116 3.07 7.55 3.78
N ALA A 117 2.49 7.63 4.97
CA ALA A 117 3.23 7.53 6.21
C ALA A 117 3.91 6.17 6.36
N LEU A 118 3.22 5.07 6.05
CA LEU A 118 3.77 3.73 6.23
C LEU A 118 4.81 3.34 5.16
N ALA A 119 4.55 3.70 3.91
CA ALA A 119 5.30 3.22 2.75
C ALA A 119 6.12 4.31 2.05
N GLY A 120 5.98 5.57 2.47
CA GLY A 120 6.75 6.71 1.96
C GLY A 120 8.26 6.46 1.89
N PRO A 121 8.91 5.88 2.92
CA PRO A 121 10.36 5.68 2.92
C PRO A 121 10.83 4.63 1.92
N ILE A 122 9.93 3.81 1.37
CA ILE A 122 10.27 2.87 0.28
C ILE A 122 10.55 3.64 -1.03
N VAL A 123 9.84 4.75 -1.24
CA VAL A 123 9.86 5.51 -2.49
C VAL A 123 10.71 6.76 -2.36
N LEU A 124 10.57 7.46 -1.24
CA LEU A 124 11.30 8.68 -0.91
C LEU A 124 12.57 8.28 -0.16
N ASP A 125 13.55 7.75 -0.90
CA ASP A 125 14.83 7.34 -0.34
C ASP A 125 15.88 8.45 -0.51
N PRO A 126 16.39 9.08 0.57
CA PRO A 126 17.43 10.10 0.49
C PRO A 126 18.75 9.60 -0.08
N PHE A 127 19.00 8.29 -0.04
CA PHE A 127 20.22 7.69 -0.56
C PHE A 127 20.10 7.32 -2.04
N ASN A 128 18.91 7.42 -2.63
CA ASN A 128 18.70 7.17 -4.04
C ASN A 128 19.19 8.36 -4.86
N ILE A 129 20.28 8.14 -5.60
CA ILE A 129 20.95 9.16 -6.41
C ILE A 129 20.05 9.75 -7.49
N ASP A 130 18.99 9.04 -7.90
CA ASP A 130 18.05 9.48 -8.93
C ASP A 130 17.31 10.76 -8.50
N PHE A 131 17.03 10.94 -7.20
CA PHE A 131 16.39 12.16 -6.68
C PHE A 131 17.29 13.40 -6.75
N ILE A 132 18.61 13.20 -6.71
CA ILE A 132 19.61 14.26 -6.80
C ILE A 132 19.96 14.52 -8.27
N ARG A 133 20.02 13.47 -9.09
CA ARG A 133 20.50 13.52 -10.47
C ARG A 133 19.45 13.97 -11.47
N PHE A 134 18.16 13.70 -11.23
CA PHE A 134 17.11 13.88 -12.22
C PHE A 134 16.04 14.89 -11.79
N GLY A 135 16.27 16.15 -12.16
CA GLY A 135 15.27 17.23 -12.09
C GLY A 135 15.14 17.87 -10.72
N PRO A 136 14.21 18.84 -10.56
CA PRO A 136 13.97 19.49 -9.28
C PRO A 136 13.46 18.47 -8.26
N THR A 137 14.23 18.25 -7.19
CA THR A 137 13.93 17.25 -6.16
C THR A 137 12.59 17.53 -5.50
N GLU A 138 12.24 18.80 -5.29
CA GLU A 138 10.98 19.25 -4.70
C GLU A 138 9.77 18.82 -5.54
N LEU A 139 9.87 18.94 -6.86
CA LEU A 139 8.81 18.53 -7.78
C LEU A 139 8.62 17.00 -7.74
N THR A 140 9.72 16.24 -7.79
CA THR A 140 9.67 14.77 -7.75
C THR A 140 9.09 14.26 -6.42
N VAL A 141 9.54 14.81 -5.29
CA VAL A 141 8.99 14.50 -3.96
C VAL A 141 7.51 14.83 -3.89
N ALA A 142 7.09 16.02 -4.35
CA ALA A 142 5.70 16.43 -4.35
C ALA A 142 4.81 15.50 -5.20
N MET A 143 5.27 15.09 -6.40
CA MET A 143 4.55 14.17 -7.27
C MET A 143 4.39 12.78 -6.66
N PHE A 144 5.43 12.23 -6.03
CA PHE A 144 5.32 10.94 -5.34
C PHE A 144 4.41 11.01 -4.13
N CYS A 145 4.50 12.06 -3.30
CA CYS A 145 3.54 12.30 -2.22
C CYS A 145 2.10 12.38 -2.75
N ALA A 146 1.86 13.12 -3.83
CA ALA A 146 0.56 13.24 -4.47
C ALA A 146 0.06 11.89 -5.02
N LEU A 147 0.95 11.02 -5.51
CA LEU A 147 0.60 9.68 -5.99
C LEU A 147 -0.01 8.83 -4.88
N PHE A 148 0.54 8.83 -3.66
CA PHE A 148 -0.04 8.13 -2.51
C PHE A 148 -1.45 8.64 -2.18
N ILE A 149 -1.65 9.96 -2.21
CA ILE A 149 -2.96 10.56 -1.98
C ILE A 149 -3.94 10.17 -3.10
N ALA A 150 -3.50 10.18 -4.36
CA ALA A 150 -4.30 9.75 -5.51
C ALA A 150 -4.70 8.27 -5.40
N VAL A 151 -3.80 7.40 -4.95
CA VAL A 151 -4.10 6.00 -4.64
C VAL A 151 -5.16 5.91 -3.57
N GLY A 152 -5.08 6.67 -2.47
CA GLY A 152 -6.14 6.70 -1.44
C GLY A 152 -7.49 7.17 -1.99
N ILE A 153 -7.49 8.22 -2.83
CA ILE A 153 -8.68 8.76 -3.51
C ILE A 153 -9.36 7.71 -4.39
N ALA A 154 -8.58 6.89 -5.11
CA ALA A 154 -9.11 5.85 -6.00
C ALA A 154 -9.47 4.56 -5.26
N LEU A 155 -8.59 4.07 -4.38
CA LEU A 155 -8.68 2.74 -3.78
C LEU A 155 -9.86 2.59 -2.83
N VAL A 156 -10.12 3.60 -2.01
CA VAL A 156 -11.24 3.57 -1.04
C VAL A 156 -12.60 3.35 -1.75
N PRO A 157 -13.04 4.21 -2.70
CA PRO A 157 -14.31 4.01 -3.39
C PRO A 157 -14.33 2.77 -4.28
N VAL A 158 -13.21 2.39 -4.91
CA VAL A 158 -13.14 1.16 -5.72
C VAL A 158 -13.32 -0.07 -4.83
N THR A 159 -12.74 -0.10 -3.64
CA THR A 159 -12.90 -1.20 -2.69
C THR A 159 -14.32 -1.29 -2.15
N ASP A 160 -14.93 -0.15 -1.78
CA ASP A 160 -16.33 -0.13 -1.37
C ASP A 160 -17.27 -0.58 -2.51
N PHE A 161 -16.98 -0.18 -3.75
CA PHE A 161 -17.71 -0.63 -4.93
C PHE A 161 -17.56 -2.13 -5.18
N THR A 162 -16.34 -2.68 -5.12
CA THR A 162 -16.12 -4.12 -5.30
C THR A 162 -16.76 -4.94 -4.19
N LEU A 163 -16.70 -4.48 -2.93
CA LEU A 163 -17.41 -5.08 -1.80
C LEU A 163 -18.93 -5.18 -2.08
N ALA A 164 -19.55 -4.07 -2.49
CA ALA A 164 -20.97 -4.01 -2.80
C ALA A 164 -21.35 -4.86 -4.03
N ARG A 165 -20.46 -4.95 -5.04
CA ARG A 165 -20.73 -5.68 -6.28
C ARG A 165 -20.52 -7.19 -6.13
N LEU A 166 -19.52 -7.62 -5.37
CA LEU A 166 -19.21 -9.02 -5.10
C LEU A 166 -20.21 -9.68 -4.13
N ALA A 167 -20.98 -8.89 -3.38
CA ALA A 167 -22.12 -9.38 -2.62
C ALA A 167 -23.20 -10.08 -3.47
N ARG A 168 -23.18 -9.93 -4.81
CA ARG A 168 -24.18 -10.50 -5.74
C ARG A 168 -23.67 -11.74 -6.50
N GLY A 169 -23.26 -12.79 -5.79
CA GLY A 169 -23.11 -14.15 -6.35
C GLY A 169 -21.95 -14.39 -7.30
N ARG A 170 -20.89 -13.56 -7.29
CA ARG A 170 -19.73 -13.70 -8.21
C ARG A 170 -18.58 -14.52 -7.61
N ILE A 171 -18.83 -15.80 -7.33
CA ILE A 171 -17.91 -16.69 -6.59
C ILE A 171 -16.50 -16.74 -7.22
N ALA A 172 -16.40 -16.86 -8.55
CA ALA A 172 -15.11 -16.93 -9.24
C ALA A 172 -14.25 -15.66 -9.04
N LEU A 173 -14.85 -14.47 -9.08
CA LEU A 173 -14.14 -13.21 -8.83
C LEU A 173 -13.75 -13.06 -7.36
N VAL A 174 -14.59 -13.55 -6.44
CA VAL A 174 -14.25 -13.59 -5.00
C VAL A 174 -13.05 -14.51 -4.79
N ALA A 175 -13.04 -15.70 -5.39
CA ALA A 175 -11.94 -16.66 -5.27
C ALA A 175 -10.64 -16.10 -5.87
N LEU A 176 -10.70 -15.47 -7.05
CA LEU A 176 -9.53 -14.84 -7.67
C LEU A 176 -8.98 -13.70 -6.80
N GLY A 177 -9.85 -12.77 -6.38
CA GLY A 177 -9.45 -11.68 -5.51
C GLY A 177 -8.89 -12.18 -4.18
N PHE A 178 -9.47 -13.24 -3.62
CA PHE A 178 -9.01 -13.85 -2.38
C PHE A 178 -7.63 -14.46 -2.55
N GLY A 179 -7.39 -15.16 -3.66
CA GLY A 179 -6.08 -15.71 -4.01
C GLY A 179 -5.01 -14.61 -4.12
N LEU A 180 -5.33 -13.52 -4.81
CA LEU A 180 -4.40 -12.38 -4.98
C LEU A 180 -4.09 -11.70 -3.65
N ALA A 181 -5.12 -11.34 -2.88
CA ALA A 181 -4.97 -10.68 -1.60
C ALA A 181 -4.30 -11.59 -0.55
N GLY A 182 -4.60 -12.90 -0.58
CA GLY A 182 -3.98 -13.90 0.28
C GLY A 182 -2.50 -14.13 -0.06
N PHE A 183 -2.16 -14.19 -1.35
CA PHE A 183 -0.78 -14.28 -1.80
C PHE A 183 0.03 -13.06 -1.35
N ASP A 184 -0.50 -11.84 -1.56
CA ASP A 184 0.10 -10.60 -1.06
C ASP A 184 0.30 -10.62 0.46
N ALA A 185 -0.72 -11.00 1.22
CA ALA A 185 -0.61 -11.09 2.68
C ALA A 185 0.47 -12.08 3.14
N LEU A 186 0.55 -13.26 2.52
CA LEU A 186 1.59 -14.25 2.81
C LEU A 186 2.99 -13.74 2.46
N LEU A 187 3.12 -13.05 1.33
CA LEU A 187 4.37 -12.42 0.92
C LEU A 187 4.84 -11.39 1.96
N LEU A 188 3.96 -10.47 2.38
CA LEU A 188 4.29 -9.45 3.38
C LEU A 188 4.65 -10.05 4.74
N VAL A 189 3.92 -11.08 5.18
CA VAL A 189 4.23 -11.80 6.44
C VAL A 189 5.58 -12.50 6.35
N GLY A 190 5.87 -13.17 5.22
CA GLY A 190 7.16 -13.80 4.97
C GLY A 190 8.32 -12.79 5.03
N ILE A 191 8.17 -11.64 4.37
CA ILE A 191 9.14 -10.54 4.43
C ILE A 191 9.32 -10.08 5.88
N ALA A 192 8.24 -9.79 6.60
CA ALA A 192 8.32 -9.33 7.99
C ALA A 192 9.02 -10.34 8.92
N ILE A 193 8.74 -11.64 8.79
CA ILE A 193 9.41 -12.70 9.56
C ILE A 193 10.91 -12.74 9.22
N GLY A 194 11.25 -12.69 7.92
CA GLY A 194 12.63 -12.64 7.46
C GLY A 194 13.38 -11.45 8.05
N THR A 195 12.77 -10.27 8.00
CA THR A 195 13.33 -9.03 8.56
C THR A 195 13.59 -9.11 10.05
N VAL A 196 12.60 -9.61 10.82
CA VAL A 196 12.77 -9.80 12.27
C VAL A 196 13.89 -10.80 12.55
N SER A 197 14.00 -11.87 11.76
CA SER A 197 15.06 -12.86 11.89
C SER A 197 16.45 -12.25 11.60
N THR A 198 16.57 -11.44 10.55
CA THR A 198 17.80 -10.71 10.22
C THR A 198 18.22 -9.78 11.37
N TRP A 199 17.28 -9.06 11.98
CA TRP A 199 17.57 -8.20 13.12
C TRP A 199 18.08 -9.01 14.31
N PHE A 200 17.40 -10.09 14.71
CA PHE A 200 17.86 -10.93 15.82
C PHE A 200 19.24 -11.57 15.59
N ALA A 201 19.62 -11.78 14.33
CA ALA A 201 20.95 -12.24 13.95
C ALA A 201 22.03 -11.12 13.97
N GLY A 202 21.68 -9.88 14.34
CA GLY A 202 22.58 -8.73 14.33
C GLY A 202 22.82 -8.12 12.95
N GLY A 203 21.99 -8.48 11.96
CA GLY A 203 22.07 -7.97 10.60
C GLY A 203 21.47 -6.57 10.44
N LEU A 204 21.90 -5.87 9.39
CA LEU A 204 21.32 -4.59 8.98
C LEU A 204 19.99 -4.82 8.28
N VAL A 205 18.95 -4.09 8.68
CA VAL A 205 17.61 -4.17 8.11
C VAL A 205 17.38 -2.98 7.17
N PRO A 206 17.06 -3.22 5.88
CA PRO A 206 16.69 -2.17 4.95
C PRO A 206 15.43 -1.42 5.39
N ILE A 207 15.38 -0.10 5.15
CA ILE A 207 14.22 0.73 5.52
C ILE A 207 12.91 0.25 4.88
N ALA A 208 12.99 -0.27 3.65
CA ALA A 208 11.84 -0.83 2.94
C ALA A 208 11.20 -2.02 3.68
N GLN A 209 12.01 -2.79 4.40
CA GLN A 209 11.51 -3.90 5.21
C GLN A 209 10.85 -3.43 6.51
N ILE A 210 11.31 -2.32 7.09
CA ILE A 210 10.66 -1.67 8.22
C ILE A 210 9.24 -1.22 7.82
N ALA A 211 9.08 -0.60 6.65
CA ALA A 211 7.78 -0.22 6.13
C ALA A 211 6.81 -1.43 6.00
N VAL A 212 7.30 -2.58 5.54
CA VAL A 212 6.51 -3.82 5.50
C VAL A 212 6.08 -4.25 6.90
N ILE A 213 6.97 -4.20 7.90
CA ILE A 213 6.62 -4.49 9.30
C ILE A 213 5.50 -3.54 9.78
N LEU A 214 5.59 -2.24 9.49
CA LEU A 214 4.57 -1.27 9.92
C LEU A 214 3.19 -1.54 9.29
N VAL A 215 3.16 -1.98 8.02
CA VAL A 215 1.92 -2.40 7.34
C VAL A 215 1.35 -3.67 8.00
N VAL A 216 2.18 -4.70 8.19
CA VAL A 216 1.77 -5.96 8.83
C VAL A 216 1.27 -5.72 10.25
N LEU A 217 1.95 -4.89 11.04
CA LEU A 217 1.54 -4.50 12.39
C LEU A 217 0.21 -3.74 12.36
N SER A 218 0.02 -2.79 11.44
CA SER A 218 -1.25 -2.07 11.31
C SER A 218 -2.42 -3.02 11.02
N VAL A 219 -2.23 -3.98 10.12
CA VAL A 219 -3.23 -5.01 9.82
C VAL A 219 -3.49 -5.88 11.04
N ALA A 220 -2.45 -6.37 11.71
CA ALA A 220 -2.59 -7.23 12.89
C ALA A 220 -3.34 -6.52 14.03
N ILE A 221 -2.95 -5.27 14.34
CA ILE A 221 -3.61 -4.42 15.34
C ILE A 221 -5.09 -4.22 14.98
N ALA A 222 -5.39 -3.87 13.73
CA ALA A 222 -6.75 -3.69 13.27
C ALA A 222 -7.58 -4.99 13.43
N LEU A 223 -7.06 -6.13 12.99
CA LEU A 223 -7.77 -7.41 13.10
C LEU A 223 -8.02 -7.83 14.56
N ILE A 224 -7.05 -7.61 15.45
CA ILE A 224 -7.19 -7.90 16.89
C ILE A 224 -8.21 -6.95 17.52
N ALA A 225 -8.14 -5.65 17.21
CA ALA A 225 -9.04 -4.66 17.75
C ALA A 225 -10.48 -4.84 17.25
N ARG A 226 -10.68 -5.28 15.99
CA ARG A 226 -12.02 -5.59 15.45
C ARG A 226 -12.75 -6.65 16.28
N ARG A 227 -12.04 -7.62 16.86
CA ARG A 227 -12.65 -8.64 17.73
C ARG A 227 -13.21 -8.06 19.03
N ARG A 228 -12.68 -6.92 19.48
CA ARG A 228 -13.08 -6.22 20.71
C ARG A 228 -13.98 -5.01 20.48
N GLY A 229 -14.24 -4.66 19.21
CA GLY A 229 -14.95 -3.44 18.82
C GLY A 229 -14.03 -2.22 18.71
N VAL A 230 -14.48 -1.23 17.92
CA VAL A 230 -13.75 0.04 17.75
C VAL A 230 -13.82 0.83 19.06
N SER A 231 -12.66 1.16 19.63
CA SER A 231 -12.53 1.88 20.90
C SER A 231 -11.42 2.95 20.83
N PRO A 232 -11.37 3.93 21.74
CA PRO A 232 -10.28 4.92 21.78
C PRO A 232 -8.89 4.27 21.83
N LEU A 233 -8.72 3.18 22.59
CA LEU A 233 -7.46 2.43 22.66
C LEU A 233 -7.03 1.86 21.30
N SER A 234 -7.99 1.44 20.47
CA SER A 234 -7.67 0.94 19.13
C SER A 234 -7.20 2.04 18.17
N TYR A 235 -7.65 3.29 18.34
CA TYR A 235 -7.09 4.43 17.61
C TYR A 235 -5.65 4.70 18.03
N VAL A 236 -5.38 4.68 19.33
CA VAL A 236 -4.01 4.85 19.87
C VAL A 236 -3.08 3.74 19.35
N ALA A 237 -3.56 2.49 19.34
CA ALA A 237 -2.78 1.36 18.83
C ALA A 237 -2.45 1.50 17.34
N LEU A 238 -3.40 1.94 16.50
CA LEU A 238 -3.15 2.20 15.08
C LEU A 238 -2.30 3.47 14.84
N ALA A 239 -2.34 4.43 15.75
CA ALA A 239 -1.49 5.61 15.68
C ALA A 239 0.00 5.28 15.89
N ALA A 240 0.34 4.19 16.59
CA ALA A 240 1.73 3.81 16.84
C ALA A 240 2.53 3.49 15.56
N PRO A 241 2.12 2.54 14.68
CA PRO A 241 2.84 2.30 13.43
C PRO A 241 2.78 3.52 12.50
N LEU A 242 1.68 4.28 12.54
CA LEU A 242 1.54 5.52 11.77
C LEU A 242 2.55 6.58 12.19
N ALA A 243 2.75 6.80 13.49
CA ALA A 243 3.70 7.78 14.01
C ALA A 243 5.15 7.42 13.65
N VAL A 244 5.50 6.14 13.75
CA VAL A 244 6.81 5.64 13.32
C VAL A 244 7.01 5.85 11.81
N GLY A 245 6.00 5.54 11.01
CA GLY A 245 6.04 5.77 9.56
C GLY A 245 6.16 7.25 9.19
N LEU A 246 5.39 8.12 9.85
CA LEU A 246 5.47 9.58 9.68
C LEU A 246 6.85 10.13 10.03
N TRP A 247 7.49 9.60 11.07
CA TRP A 247 8.85 9.98 11.44
C TRP A 247 9.82 9.66 10.29
N PHE A 248 9.85 8.41 9.81
CA PHE A 248 10.74 8.03 8.70
C PHE A 248 10.44 8.78 7.41
N THR A 249 9.16 8.91 7.05
CA THR A 249 8.75 9.64 5.84
C THR A 249 9.11 11.12 5.94
N GLY A 250 8.87 11.73 7.09
CA GLY A 250 9.20 13.14 7.34
C GLY A 250 10.70 13.41 7.32
N ASP A 251 11.49 12.54 7.95
CA ASP A 251 12.95 12.61 7.94
C ASP A 251 13.52 12.46 6.52
N ALA A 252 12.97 11.51 5.75
CA ALA A 252 13.36 11.31 4.36
C ALA A 252 13.05 12.53 3.49
N ILE A 253 11.84 13.09 3.59
CA ILE A 253 11.45 14.32 2.90
C ILE A 253 12.35 15.48 3.32
N ALA A 254 12.58 15.65 4.62
CA ALA A 254 13.41 16.73 5.14
C ALA A 254 14.87 16.62 4.66
N THR A 255 15.38 15.40 4.48
CA THR A 255 16.73 15.15 3.95
C THR A 255 16.80 15.42 2.45
N LEU A 256 15.79 15.02 1.68
CA LEU A 256 15.72 15.25 0.23
C LEU A 256 15.56 16.73 -0.15
N LEU A 257 14.99 17.56 0.72
CA LEU A 257 14.72 18.97 0.44
C LEU A 257 15.77 19.94 1.02
N ARG A 258 16.89 19.43 1.53
CA ARG A 258 18.02 20.23 2.00
C ARG A 258 19.08 20.37 0.92
#